data_AF-A0A1M7TVQ0-F1
#
_entry.id   AF-A0A1M7TVQ0-F1
#
_cell.length_a   1.000
_cell.length_b   1.000
_cell.length_c   1.000
_cell.angle_alpha   90.00
_cell.angle_beta   90.00
_cell.angle_gamma   90.00
#
_symmetry.space_group_name_H-M   'P 1'
#
loop_
_entity.id
_entity.type
_entity.pdbx_description
1 polymer ?
#
loop_
_entity_poly.entity_id
_entity_poly.type
_entity_poly.pdbx_seq_one_letter_code
_entity_poly.pdbx_strand_id
1 'polypeptide(L)'
;MTSTVTTPTETAAPSTGRTGLPAVLARRWPTGVAFVATAASLTLLSPLPEQVQVWTSAWCVLLAAVIYLTWGTARGELAARRRLTAQTTGVLAFGAIAITAVAVDPDAARYVLAAGWTAHAAWDALHHRLGRVVPRWYAETCLVADLCLATVLLTVGLV
;
A
#
# COMPACT_ATOMS: atom_id res chain seq x y z
N MET A 1 50.44 2.22 53.21
CA MET A 1 49.25 1.36 53.07
C MET A 1 48.38 1.93 51.95
N THR A 2 48.48 1.40 50.74
CA THR A 2 47.51 1.69 49.68
C THR A 2 47.43 0.48 48.76
N SER A 3 46.35 -0.28 48.90
CA SER A 3 46.12 -1.55 48.23
C SER A 3 45.65 -1.34 46.79
N THR A 4 46.27 -2.03 45.84
CA THR A 4 45.80 -2.15 44.46
C THR A 4 44.64 -3.14 44.41
N VAL A 5 43.43 -2.66 44.12
CA VAL A 5 42.25 -3.51 43.90
C VAL A 5 42.13 -3.79 42.40
N THR A 6 42.38 -5.03 42.00
CA THR A 6 42.06 -5.56 40.67
C THR A 6 40.56 -5.90 40.60
N THR A 7 39.82 -5.20 39.73
CA THR A 7 38.42 -5.49 39.41
C THR A 7 38.36 -6.69 38.44
N PRO A 8 37.45 -7.68 38.62
CA PRO A 8 37.30 -8.76 37.67
C PRO A 8 36.59 -8.26 36.40
N THR A 9 37.07 -8.72 35.25
CA THR A 9 36.41 -8.55 33.95
C THR A 9 35.13 -9.38 33.92
N GLU A 10 33.99 -8.74 34.19
CA GLU A 10 32.67 -9.33 34.00
C GLU A 10 32.43 -9.55 32.50
N THR A 11 32.48 -10.82 32.10
CA THR A 11 32.15 -11.24 30.73
C THR A 11 30.65 -11.03 30.52
N ALA A 12 30.29 -9.99 29.78
CA ALA A 12 28.92 -9.73 29.38
C ALA A 12 28.38 -10.91 28.56
N ALA A 13 27.45 -11.67 29.13
CA ALA A 13 26.66 -12.63 28.39
C ALA A 13 25.69 -11.88 27.45
N PRO A 14 25.53 -12.28 26.18
CA PRO A 14 24.58 -11.64 25.28
C PRO A 14 23.16 -11.90 25.79
N SER A 15 22.45 -10.84 26.15
CA SER A 15 21.02 -10.92 26.41
C SER A 15 20.31 -11.28 25.10
N THR A 16 19.87 -12.53 25.01
CA THR A 16 19.03 -13.01 23.92
C THR A 16 17.72 -12.23 23.96
N GLY A 17 17.63 -11.24 23.06
CA GLY A 17 16.55 -10.27 23.00
C GLY A 17 15.19 -10.97 22.94
N ARG A 18 14.37 -10.68 23.94
CA ARG A 18 12.95 -11.02 24.04
C ARG A 18 12.21 -10.41 22.84
N THR A 19 12.15 -11.10 21.70
CA THR A 19 11.27 -10.72 20.58
C THR A 19 9.85 -11.09 20.96
N GLY A 20 9.23 -10.30 21.83
CA GLY A 20 7.83 -10.47 22.18
C GLY A 20 6.95 -10.25 20.95
N LEU A 21 5.87 -11.03 20.83
CA LEU A 21 4.74 -10.80 19.93
C LEU A 21 4.38 -9.31 19.74
N PRO A 22 4.37 -8.44 20.77
CA PRO A 22 4.16 -6.99 20.60
C PRO A 22 5.17 -6.30 19.67
N ALA A 23 6.44 -6.72 19.65
CA ALA A 23 7.45 -6.16 18.75
C ALA A 23 7.25 -6.59 17.29
N VAL A 24 6.67 -7.78 17.05
CA VAL A 24 6.32 -8.27 15.70
C VAL A 24 5.09 -7.53 15.17
N LEU A 25 4.07 -7.35 16.01
CA LEU A 25 2.88 -6.55 15.70
C LEU A 25 3.23 -5.08 15.42
N ALA A 26 4.09 -4.47 16.24
CA ALA A 26 4.57 -3.11 16.02
C ALA A 26 5.32 -2.94 14.68
N ARG A 27 6.05 -3.98 14.22
CA ARG A 27 6.74 -3.95 12.92
C ARG A 27 5.79 -4.12 11.72
N ARG A 28 4.60 -4.68 11.92
CA ARG A 28 3.57 -4.93 10.89
C ARG A 28 2.41 -3.92 10.95
N TRP A 29 2.60 -2.79 11.63
CA TRP A 29 1.57 -1.75 11.70
C TRP A 29 1.05 -1.28 10.33
N PRO A 30 1.84 -1.19 9.23
CA PRO A 30 1.32 -0.76 7.93
C PRO A 30 0.27 -1.74 7.40
N THR A 31 0.54 -3.05 7.55
CA THR A 31 -0.41 -4.13 7.22
C THR A 31 -1.67 -4.05 8.07
N GLY A 32 -1.53 -3.82 9.38
CA GLY A 32 -2.68 -3.65 10.28
C GLY A 32 -3.55 -2.46 9.87
N VAL A 33 -2.93 -1.32 9.53
CA VAL A 33 -3.63 -0.13 9.02
C VAL A 33 -4.33 -0.42 7.71
N ALA A 34 -3.71 -1.17 6.79
CA ALA A 34 -4.32 -1.54 5.51
C ALA A 34 -5.62 -2.34 5.71
N PHE A 35 -5.60 -3.35 6.59
CA PHE A 35 -6.80 -4.14 6.89
C PHE A 35 -7.90 -3.29 7.52
N VAL A 36 -7.55 -2.45 8.51
CA VAL A 36 -8.53 -1.57 9.17
C VAL A 36 -9.11 -0.56 8.19
N ALA A 37 -8.27 0.10 7.39
CA ALA A 37 -8.71 1.07 6.40
C ALA A 37 -9.62 0.42 5.35
N THR A 38 -9.23 -0.74 4.82
CA THR A 38 -10.04 -1.48 3.84
C THR A 38 -11.39 -1.89 4.42
N ALA A 39 -11.40 -2.48 5.63
CA ALA A 39 -12.64 -2.87 6.29
C ALA A 39 -13.55 -1.67 6.57
N ALA A 40 -12.99 -0.54 7.01
CA ALA A 40 -13.73 0.70 7.22
C ALA A 40 -14.31 1.23 5.90
N SER A 41 -13.50 1.30 4.83
CA SER A 41 -13.96 1.74 3.51
C SER A 41 -15.10 0.88 3.00
N LEU A 42 -14.99 -0.45 3.07
CA LEU A 42 -16.07 -1.37 2.65
C LEU A 42 -17.33 -1.19 3.49
N THR A 43 -17.19 -1.02 4.81
CA THR A 43 -18.33 -0.77 5.72
C THR A 43 -19.04 0.55 5.41
N LEU A 44 -18.29 1.57 5.01
CA LEU A 44 -18.86 2.88 4.65
C LEU A 44 -19.51 2.87 3.26
N LEU A 45 -18.97 2.10 2.31
CA LEU A 45 -19.48 2.05 0.93
C LEU A 45 -20.64 1.07 0.76
N SER A 46 -20.78 0.06 1.62
CA SER A 46 -21.80 -0.98 1.46
C SER A 46 -23.26 -0.56 1.39
N PRO A 47 -23.72 0.48 2.12
CA PRO A 47 -25.10 0.93 1.97
C PRO A 47 -25.32 1.78 0.71
N LEU A 48 -24.27 2.13 -0.05
CA LEU A 48 -24.36 3.04 -1.19
C LEU A 48 -24.76 2.30 -2.47
N PRO A 49 -25.41 3.00 -3.43
CA PRO A 49 -25.72 2.42 -4.74
C PRO A 49 -24.47 1.91 -5.44
N GLU A 50 -24.57 0.79 -6.16
CA GLU A 50 -23.46 0.17 -6.91
C GLU A 50 -22.71 1.18 -7.80
N GLN A 51 -23.45 2.07 -8.46
CA GLN A 51 -22.84 3.13 -9.26
C GLN A 51 -21.90 4.01 -8.43
N VAL A 52 -22.29 4.41 -7.22
CA VAL A 52 -21.43 5.24 -6.35
C VAL A 52 -20.20 4.46 -5.91
N GLN A 53 -20.33 3.16 -5.66
CA GLN A 53 -19.19 2.29 -5.32
C GLN A 53 -18.20 2.18 -6.47
N VAL A 54 -18.69 1.96 -7.71
CA VAL A 54 -17.86 1.91 -8.92
C VAL A 54 -17.09 3.20 -9.10
N TRP A 55 -17.77 4.34 -9.01
CA TRP A 55 -17.14 5.65 -9.15
C TRP A 55 -16.09 5.88 -8.08
N THR A 56 -16.42 5.61 -6.82
CA THR A 56 -15.49 5.77 -5.71
C THR A 56 -14.23 4.91 -5.91
N SER A 57 -14.42 3.63 -6.23
CA SER A 57 -13.32 2.68 -6.48
C SER A 57 -12.45 3.11 -7.68
N ALA A 58 -13.09 3.54 -8.78
CA ALA A 58 -12.39 4.01 -9.99
C ALA A 58 -11.52 5.25 -9.70
N TRP A 59 -12.06 6.24 -8.98
CA TRP A 59 -11.29 7.42 -8.61
C TRP A 59 -10.21 7.11 -7.57
N CYS A 60 -10.46 6.17 -6.65
CA CYS A 60 -9.46 5.73 -5.67
C CYS A 60 -8.25 5.05 -6.33
N VAL A 61 -8.44 4.15 -7.30
CA VAL A 61 -7.29 3.50 -7.98
C VAL A 61 -6.48 4.50 -8.81
N LEU A 62 -7.12 5.47 -9.45
CA LEU A 62 -6.43 6.57 -10.12
C LEU A 62 -5.67 7.46 -9.12
N LEU A 63 -6.31 7.82 -8.01
CA LEU A 63 -5.69 8.64 -6.98
C LEU A 63 -4.45 7.96 -6.39
N ALA A 64 -4.50 6.64 -6.19
CA ALA A 64 -3.36 5.86 -5.73
C ALA A 64 -2.15 6.06 -6.67
N ALA A 65 -2.35 6.00 -7.99
CA ALA A 65 -1.31 6.30 -8.98
C ALA A 65 -0.84 7.76 -8.96
N VAL A 66 -1.74 8.72 -8.77
CA VAL A 66 -1.40 10.15 -8.71
C VAL A 66 -0.54 10.48 -7.49
N ILE A 67 -0.76 9.82 -6.34
CA ILE A 67 0.04 10.03 -5.12
C ILE A 67 1.52 9.66 -5.31
N TYR A 68 1.84 8.75 -6.25
CA TYR A 68 3.23 8.48 -6.60
C TYR A 68 3.94 9.70 -7.22
N LEU A 69 3.22 10.52 -7.98
CA LEU A 69 3.79 11.75 -8.51
C LEU A 69 4.12 12.74 -7.38
N THR A 70 3.23 12.91 -6.40
CA THR A 70 3.44 13.85 -5.29
C THR A 70 4.60 13.44 -4.39
N TRP A 71 4.72 12.15 -4.06
CA TRP A 71 5.88 11.66 -3.31
C TRP A 71 7.16 11.71 -4.13
N GLY A 72 7.10 11.32 -5.40
CA GLY A 72 8.25 11.35 -6.30
C GLY A 72 8.80 12.76 -6.50
N THR A 73 7.94 13.78 -6.63
CA THR A 73 8.38 15.18 -6.68
C THR A 73 8.95 15.63 -5.35
N ALA A 74 8.27 15.37 -4.24
CA ALA A 74 8.71 15.77 -2.90
C ALA A 74 10.08 15.17 -2.51
N ARG A 75 10.40 13.96 -2.97
CA ARG A 75 11.69 13.29 -2.74
C ARG A 75 12.74 13.60 -3.81
N GLY A 76 12.43 14.44 -4.79
CA GLY A 76 13.34 14.79 -5.90
C GLY A 76 13.63 13.63 -6.86
N GLU A 77 12.89 12.53 -6.77
CA GLU A 77 13.19 11.32 -7.52
C GLU A 77 12.72 11.39 -8.97
N LEU A 78 11.80 12.30 -9.31
CA LEU A 78 11.29 12.50 -10.67
C LEU A 78 12.17 13.39 -11.56
N ALA A 79 13.28 13.94 -11.04
CA ALA A 79 14.25 14.65 -11.87
C ALA A 79 14.84 13.73 -12.98
N ALA A 80 14.90 12.42 -12.72
CA ALA A 80 15.28 11.44 -13.72
C ALA A 80 14.13 11.17 -14.70
N ARG A 81 14.33 11.51 -15.99
CA ARG A 81 13.32 11.33 -17.05
C ARG A 81 12.66 9.95 -17.04
N ARG A 82 13.44 8.87 -16.88
CA ARG A 82 12.90 7.50 -16.87
C ARG A 82 11.87 7.27 -15.77
N ARG A 83 12.04 7.88 -14.59
CA ARG A 83 11.11 7.73 -13.45
C ARG A 83 9.87 8.59 -13.65
N LEU A 84 10.04 9.81 -14.14
CA LEU A 84 8.91 10.65 -14.53
C LEU A 84 8.05 9.93 -15.58
N THR A 85 8.66 9.42 -16.65
CA THR A 85 7.96 8.64 -17.68
C THR A 85 7.23 7.45 -17.07
N ALA A 86 7.87 6.66 -16.21
CA ALA A 86 7.21 5.51 -15.57
C ALA A 86 5.98 5.92 -14.75
N GLN A 87 6.06 6.98 -13.93
CA GLN A 87 4.92 7.43 -13.14
C GLN A 87 3.81 8.03 -14.00
N THR A 88 4.15 8.81 -15.03
CA THR A 88 3.16 9.35 -15.97
C THR A 88 2.47 8.22 -16.73
N THR A 89 3.20 7.20 -17.19
CA THR A 89 2.62 6.00 -17.80
C THR A 89 1.71 5.27 -16.83
N GLY A 90 2.09 5.15 -15.55
CA GLY A 90 1.23 4.60 -14.50
C GLY A 90 -0.09 5.37 -14.40
N VAL A 91 -0.05 6.69 -14.23
CA VAL A 91 -1.26 7.53 -14.14
C VAL A 91 -2.14 7.38 -15.37
N LEU A 92 -1.57 7.33 -16.58
CA LEU A 92 -2.35 7.13 -17.81
C LEU A 92 -3.00 5.73 -17.85
N ALA A 93 -2.27 4.69 -17.45
CA ALA A 93 -2.80 3.33 -17.42
C ALA A 93 -3.93 3.17 -16.39
N PHE A 94 -3.73 3.65 -15.16
CA PHE A 94 -4.75 3.61 -14.12
C PHE A 94 -5.92 4.55 -14.42
N GLY A 95 -5.68 5.67 -15.10
CA GLY A 95 -6.72 6.56 -15.61
C GLY A 95 -7.59 5.87 -16.67
N ALA A 96 -6.97 5.15 -17.61
CA ALA A 96 -7.70 4.37 -18.60
C ALA A 96 -8.55 3.27 -17.94
N ILE A 97 -8.04 2.59 -16.92
CA ILE A 97 -8.79 1.60 -16.13
C ILE A 97 -9.98 2.25 -15.44
N ALA A 98 -9.77 3.38 -14.77
CA ALA A 98 -10.83 4.12 -14.07
C ALA A 98 -11.94 4.58 -15.03
N ILE A 99 -11.57 5.16 -16.18
CA ILE A 99 -12.51 5.58 -17.22
C ILE A 99 -13.28 4.38 -17.77
N THR A 100 -12.60 3.26 -18.02
CA THR A 100 -13.23 2.03 -18.50
C THR A 100 -14.26 1.52 -17.49
N ALA A 101 -13.91 1.49 -16.20
CA ALA A 101 -14.79 1.02 -15.14
C ALA A 101 -16.09 1.84 -15.03
N VAL A 102 -16.02 3.17 -15.20
CA VAL A 102 -17.22 4.03 -15.15
C VAL A 102 -18.03 4.02 -16.46
N ALA A 103 -17.47 3.53 -17.55
CA ALA A 103 -18.10 3.49 -18.87
C ALA A 103 -18.85 2.18 -19.16
N VAL A 104 -18.66 1.15 -18.33
CA VAL A 104 -19.33 -0.15 -18.46
C VAL A 104 -20.40 -0.31 -17.36
N ASP A 105 -21.24 -1.33 -17.50
CA ASP A 105 -22.20 -1.69 -16.45
C ASP A 105 -21.50 -2.19 -15.17
N PRO A 106 -22.16 -2.12 -14.00
CA PRO A 106 -21.56 -2.50 -12.71
C PRO A 106 -21.01 -3.94 -12.65
N ASP A 107 -21.67 -4.88 -13.34
CA ASP A 107 -21.26 -6.29 -13.37
C ASP A 107 -19.94 -6.49 -14.09
N ALA A 108 -19.70 -5.76 -15.19
CA ALA A 108 -18.41 -5.71 -15.86
C ALA A 108 -17.39 -4.86 -15.09
N ALA A 109 -17.83 -3.73 -14.51
CA ALA A 109 -16.98 -2.77 -13.81
C ALA A 109 -16.20 -3.42 -12.66
N ARG A 110 -16.81 -4.34 -11.91
CA ARG A 110 -16.13 -5.03 -10.80
C ARG A 110 -14.87 -5.76 -11.25
N TYR A 111 -14.87 -6.36 -12.44
CA TYR A 111 -13.71 -7.08 -12.97
C TYR A 111 -12.63 -6.12 -13.49
N VAL A 112 -13.04 -5.02 -14.11
CA VAL A 112 -12.12 -3.95 -14.53
C VAL A 112 -11.42 -3.34 -13.31
N LEU A 113 -12.17 -3.05 -12.26
CA LEU A 113 -11.64 -2.54 -11.00
C LEU A 113 -10.74 -3.55 -10.29
N ALA A 114 -11.14 -4.83 -10.24
CA ALA A 114 -10.30 -5.88 -9.65
C ALA A 114 -8.96 -6.01 -10.39
N ALA A 115 -8.95 -5.92 -11.71
CA ALA A 115 -7.73 -5.87 -12.51
C ALA A 115 -6.91 -4.62 -12.19
N GLY A 116 -7.56 -3.46 -12.02
CA GLY A 116 -6.93 -2.21 -11.63
C GLY A 116 -6.22 -2.29 -10.28
N TRP A 117 -6.92 -2.73 -9.25
CA TRP A 117 -6.35 -2.92 -7.91
C TRP A 117 -5.24 -3.97 -7.90
N THR A 118 -5.38 -5.07 -8.65
CA THR A 118 -4.31 -6.07 -8.77
C THR A 118 -3.06 -5.51 -9.47
N ALA A 119 -3.25 -4.70 -10.51
CA ALA A 119 -2.15 -4.03 -11.21
C ALA A 119 -1.47 -2.99 -10.32
N HIS A 120 -2.24 -2.26 -9.51
CA HIS A 120 -1.69 -1.30 -8.55
C HIS A 120 -0.92 -2.00 -7.42
N ALA A 121 -1.44 -3.12 -6.89
CA ALA A 121 -0.71 -3.98 -5.98
C ALA A 121 0.65 -4.43 -6.56
N ALA A 122 0.69 -4.83 -7.83
CA ALA A 122 1.94 -5.18 -8.50
C ALA A 122 2.90 -3.98 -8.61
N TRP A 123 2.35 -2.79 -8.87
CA TRP A 123 3.10 -1.52 -8.89
C TRP A 123 3.70 -1.19 -7.52
N ASP A 124 2.92 -1.33 -6.46
CA ASP A 124 3.36 -1.14 -5.08
C ASP A 124 4.42 -2.15 -4.68
N ALA A 125 4.27 -3.43 -5.04
CA ALA A 125 5.27 -4.46 -4.77
C ALA A 125 6.62 -4.11 -5.41
N LEU A 126 6.62 -3.57 -6.63
CA LEU A 126 7.82 -3.10 -7.30
C LEU A 126 8.47 -1.92 -6.53
N HIS A 127 7.69 -0.91 -6.15
CA HIS A 127 8.21 0.26 -5.44
C HIS A 127 8.65 -0.06 -4.01
N HIS A 128 7.96 -0.96 -3.33
CA HIS A 128 8.33 -1.49 -2.03
C HIS A 128 9.67 -2.23 -2.07
N ARG A 129 9.93 -3.00 -3.15
CA ARG A 129 11.21 -3.68 -3.38
C ARG A 129 12.33 -2.70 -3.73
N LEU A 130 12.04 -1.69 -4.55
CA LEU A 130 13.03 -0.68 -4.96
C LEU A 130 13.35 0.34 -3.86
N GLY A 131 12.45 0.55 -2.90
CA GLY A 131 12.60 1.54 -1.84
C GLY A 131 12.61 2.99 -2.35
N ARG A 132 11.94 3.24 -3.49
CA ARG A 132 11.98 4.50 -4.25
C ARG A 132 10.58 5.05 -4.49
N VAL A 133 10.53 6.33 -4.81
CA VAL A 133 9.33 7.15 -5.09
C VAL A 133 8.47 7.35 -3.86
N VAL A 134 7.91 6.30 -3.26
CA VAL A 134 7.09 6.37 -2.04
C VAL A 134 7.83 5.78 -0.83
N PRO A 135 7.47 6.18 0.40
CA PRO A 135 7.95 5.51 1.60
C PRO A 135 7.59 4.02 1.59
N ARG A 136 8.48 3.19 2.13
CA ARG A 136 8.30 1.72 2.12
C ARG A 136 7.04 1.26 2.85
N TRP A 137 6.67 1.95 3.93
CA TRP A 137 5.44 1.69 4.67
C TRP A 137 4.19 2.00 3.83
N TYR A 138 4.24 3.06 3.01
CA TYR A 138 3.11 3.47 2.17
C TYR A 138 2.83 2.39 1.12
N ALA A 139 3.87 1.95 0.40
CA ALA A 139 3.75 0.87 -0.56
C ALA A 139 3.31 -0.46 0.08
N GLU A 140 3.72 -0.74 1.34
CA GLU A 140 3.26 -1.94 2.06
C GLU A 140 1.77 -1.84 2.42
N THR A 141 1.31 -0.68 2.87
CA THR A 141 -0.10 -0.45 3.19
C THR A 141 -0.97 -0.57 1.95
N CYS A 142 -0.62 0.12 0.85
CA CYS A 142 -1.38 0.08 -0.39
C CYS A 142 -1.40 -1.32 -1.01
N LEU A 143 -0.26 -2.01 -1.07
CA LEU A 143 -0.18 -3.39 -1.55
C LEU A 143 -1.21 -4.30 -0.87
N VAL A 144 -1.32 -4.23 0.46
CA VAL A 144 -2.25 -5.08 1.21
C VAL A 144 -3.70 -4.66 0.96
N ALA A 145 -3.99 -3.35 1.00
CA ALA A 145 -5.33 -2.83 0.78
C ALA A 145 -5.85 -3.18 -0.63
N ASP A 146 -5.01 -3.00 -1.64
CA ASP A 146 -5.32 -3.29 -3.05
C ASP A 146 -5.66 -4.76 -3.27
N LEU A 147 -4.87 -5.67 -2.68
CA LEU A 147 -5.15 -7.11 -2.76
C LEU A 147 -6.45 -7.48 -2.06
N CYS A 148 -6.75 -6.86 -0.91
CA CYS A 148 -8.02 -7.06 -0.22
C CYS A 148 -9.20 -6.57 -1.07
N LEU A 149 -9.12 -5.36 -1.63
CA LEU A 149 -10.16 -4.79 -2.49
C LEU A 149 -10.36 -5.64 -3.75
N ALA A 150 -9.29 -6.04 -4.43
CA ALA A 150 -9.36 -6.93 -5.59
C ALA A 150 -10.02 -8.26 -5.24
N THR A 151 -9.66 -8.84 -4.08
CA THR A 151 -10.25 -10.11 -3.62
C THR A 151 -11.75 -9.97 -3.38
N VAL A 152 -12.19 -8.90 -2.68
CA VAL A 152 -13.61 -8.65 -2.43
C VAL A 152 -14.38 -8.47 -3.73
N LEU A 153 -13.86 -7.66 -4.67
CA LEU A 153 -14.50 -7.44 -5.98
C LEU A 153 -14.66 -8.73 -6.79
N LEU A 154 -13.70 -9.67 -6.68
CA LEU A 154 -13.74 -10.94 -7.40
C LEU A 154 -14.62 -12.00 -6.74
N THR A 155 -14.80 -11.95 -5.42
CA THR A 155 -15.43 -13.03 -4.64
C THR A 155 -16.82 -12.68 -4.14
N VAL A 156 -17.01 -11.46 -3.67
CA VAL A 156 -18.27 -10.94 -3.15
C VAL A 156 -18.95 -10.05 -4.19
N GLY A 157 -18.16 -9.21 -4.89
CA GLY A 157 -18.63 -8.26 -5.88
C GLY A 157 -18.57 -6.82 -5.38
N LEU A 158 -19.45 -5.99 -5.92
CA LEU A 158 -19.79 -4.69 -5.33
C LEU A 158 -20.59 -4.99 -4.05
N VAL A 159 -20.23 -4.33 -2.95
CA VAL A 159 -20.71 -4.65 -1.60
C VAL A 159 -21.32 -3.44 -0.96
#